data_AF-A0A645BUM3-F1
#
_entry.id   AF-A0A645BUM3-F1
#
_cell.length_a   1.000
_cell.length_b   1.000
_cell.length_c   1.000
_cell.angle_alpha   90.00
_cell.angle_beta   90.00
_cell.angle_gamma   90.00
#
_symmetry.space_group_name_H-M   'P 1'
#
loop_
_entity.id
_entity.type
_entity.pdbx_description
1 polymer ?
#
loop_
_entity_poly.entity_id
_entity_poly.type
_entity_poly.pdbx_seq_one_letter_code
_entity_poly.pdbx_strand_id
1 'polypeptide(L)'
;MGRDGFVKMGRICFDKAHRFADMLESAGLKRAFKGDFFNEFTTVSPDNPGAVLSALESEGILGGLQTDKGIIWCVTELVSEKELARAAGIVERTVKHQ
;
A
#
# COMPACT_ATOMS: atom_id res chain seq x y z
N MET A 1 14.00 -3.27 -22.16
CA MET A 1 12.95 -4.30 -22.02
C MET A 1 12.18 -4.38 -23.34
N GLY A 2 11.80 -5.58 -23.78
CA GLY A 2 10.88 -5.79 -24.91
C GLY A 2 9.44 -6.03 -24.42
N ARG A 3 8.50 -6.30 -25.35
CA ARG A 3 7.08 -6.54 -25.06
C ARG A 3 6.85 -7.49 -23.88
N ASP A 4 7.47 -8.66 -23.91
CA ASP A 4 7.30 -9.68 -22.86
C ASP A 4 7.84 -9.22 -21.50
N GLY A 5 8.90 -8.40 -21.51
CA GLY A 5 9.44 -7.78 -20.31
C GLY A 5 8.44 -6.83 -19.64
N PHE A 6 7.75 -5.99 -20.43
CA PHE A 6 6.71 -5.10 -19.92
C PHE A 6 5.49 -5.85 -19.43
N VAL A 7 5.05 -6.90 -20.12
CA VAL A 7 3.94 -7.76 -19.67
C VAL A 7 4.29 -8.40 -18.32
N LYS A 8 5.50 -8.96 -18.19
CA LYS A 8 5.96 -9.56 -16.93
C LYS A 8 6.05 -8.52 -15.80
N MET A 9 6.65 -7.35 -16.07
CA MET A 9 6.77 -6.27 -15.09
C MET A 9 5.39 -5.81 -14.62
N GLY A 10 4.46 -5.59 -15.55
CA GLY A 10 3.10 -5.19 -15.20
C GLY A 10 2.38 -6.23 -14.34
N ARG A 11 2.57 -7.52 -14.63
CA ARG A 11 2.02 -8.61 -13.80
C ARG A 11 2.58 -8.56 -12.37
N ILE A 12 3.87 -8.28 -12.20
CA ILE A 12 4.49 -8.16 -10.88
C ILE A 12 3.91 -6.98 -10.10
N CYS A 13 3.76 -5.81 -10.72
CA CYS A 13 3.14 -4.65 -10.07
C CYS A 13 1.70 -4.94 -9.65
N PHE A 14 0.91 -5.53 -10.55
CA PHE A 14 -0.47 -5.94 -10.27
C PHE A 14 -0.54 -6.91 -9.09
N ASP A 15 0.18 -8.03 -9.14
CA ASP A 15 0.11 -9.06 -8.10
C ASP A 15 0.58 -8.52 -6.74
N LYS A 16 1.63 -7.68 -6.70
CA LYS A 16 2.12 -7.07 -5.46
C LYS A 16 1.16 -6.02 -4.89
N ALA A 17 0.58 -5.16 -5.74
CA ALA A 17 -0.36 -4.14 -5.30
C ALA A 17 -1.61 -4.77 -4.66
N HIS A 18 -2.15 -5.83 -5.28
CA HIS A 18 -3.32 -6.53 -4.77
C HIS A 18 -3.02 -7.25 -3.45
N ARG A 19 -1.89 -7.94 -3.34
CA ARG A 19 -1.45 -8.54 -2.05
C ARG A 19 -1.28 -7.48 -0.97
N PHE A 20 -0.65 -6.35 -1.29
CA PHE A 20 -0.45 -5.30 -0.31
C PHE A 20 -1.77 -4.67 0.13
N ALA A 21 -2.74 -4.51 -0.79
CA ALA A 21 -4.09 -4.06 -0.43
C ALA A 21 -4.76 -5.03 0.56
N ASP A 22 -4.66 -6.34 0.36
CA ASP A 22 -5.19 -7.35 1.28
C ASP A 22 -4.49 -7.31 2.65
N MET A 23 -3.17 -7.10 2.67
CA MET A 23 -2.39 -6.92 3.91
C MET A 23 -2.82 -5.67 4.67
N LEU A 24 -3.02 -4.55 3.98
CA LEU A 24 -3.46 -3.29 4.58
C LEU A 24 -4.90 -3.38 5.09
N GLU A 25 -5.79 -4.07 4.37
CA GLU A 25 -7.16 -4.32 4.82
C GLU A 25 -7.18 -5.17 6.10
N SER A 26 -6.33 -6.21 6.15
CA SER A 26 -6.13 -7.02 7.36
C SER A 26 -5.53 -6.21 8.52
N ALA A 27 -4.70 -5.21 8.22
CA ALA A 27 -4.14 -4.28 9.19
C ALA A 27 -5.12 -3.19 9.66
N GLY A 28 -6.35 -3.15 9.09
CA GLY A 28 -7.41 -2.22 9.48
C GLY A 28 -7.65 -1.05 8.51
N LEU A 29 -6.88 -0.93 7.43
CA LEU A 29 -7.07 0.09 6.39
C LEU A 29 -7.86 -0.46 5.21
N LYS A 30 -9.17 -0.27 5.22
CA LYS A 30 -10.08 -0.75 4.15
C LYS A 30 -9.87 0.00 2.84
N ARG A 31 -10.06 -0.65 1.69
CA ARG A 31 -10.07 0.03 0.39
C ARG A 31 -11.21 1.04 0.30
N ALA A 32 -10.91 2.24 -0.21
CA ALA A 32 -11.89 3.29 -0.44
C ALA A 32 -12.84 2.99 -1.60
N PHE A 33 -12.38 2.17 -2.55
CA PHE A 33 -13.13 1.81 -3.75
C PHE A 33 -13.14 0.29 -3.95
N LYS A 34 -14.26 -0.23 -4.46
CA LYS A 34 -14.45 -1.66 -4.75
C LYS A 34 -14.06 -2.06 -6.17
N GLY A 35 -13.83 -1.09 -7.06
CA GLY A 35 -13.47 -1.34 -8.45
C GLY A 35 -12.08 -1.97 -8.60
N ASP A 36 -11.81 -2.42 -9.83
CA ASP A 36 -10.51 -2.95 -10.22
C ASP A 36 -9.45 -1.84 -10.23
N PHE A 37 -8.21 -2.23 -9.94
CA PHE A 37 -7.07 -1.34 -9.99
C PHE A 37 -5.82 -2.10 -10.48
N PHE A 38 -4.85 -1.35 -10.97
CA PHE A 38 -3.58 -1.91 -11.43
C PHE A 38 -2.56 -1.96 -10.30
N ASN A 39 -1.69 -0.94 -10.19
CA ASN A 39 -0.62 -0.86 -9.20
C ASN A 39 -0.88 0.21 -8.11
N GLU A 40 -1.95 1.00 -8.26
CA GLU A 40 -2.32 2.07 -7.36
C GLU A 40 -3.74 1.88 -6.81
N PHE A 41 -3.92 2.12 -5.52
CA PHE A 41 -5.22 2.01 -4.85
C PHE A 41 -5.28 2.93 -3.63
N THR A 42 -6.49 3.27 -3.20
CA THR A 42 -6.71 4.14 -2.03
C THR A 42 -7.26 3.33 -0.87
N THR A 43 -6.72 3.52 0.33
CA THR A 43 -7.33 3.05 1.58
C THR A 43 -7.93 4.20 2.36
N VAL A 44 -9.03 3.93 3.05
CA VAL A 44 -9.63 4.84 4.03
C VAL A 44 -8.82 4.78 5.31
N SER A 45 -8.46 5.93 5.86
CA SER A 45 -7.89 6.05 7.21
C SER A 45 -8.90 6.82 8.06
N PRO A 46 -9.54 6.18 9.06
CA PRO A 46 -10.70 6.76 9.72
C PRO A 46 -10.40 8.05 10.51
N ASP A 47 -9.19 8.21 11.08
CA ASP A 47 -8.97 9.30 12.04
C ASP A 47 -7.69 10.12 11.81
N ASN A 48 -6.62 9.54 11.25
CA ASN A 48 -5.39 10.28 10.95
C ASN A 48 -4.48 9.56 9.93
N PRO A 49 -4.64 9.80 8.61
CA PRO A 49 -3.72 9.25 7.61
C PRO A 49 -2.27 9.71 7.83
N GLY A 50 -2.07 10.93 8.37
CA GLY A 50 -0.76 11.46 8.69
C GLY A 50 0.00 10.61 9.72
N ALA A 51 -0.66 10.07 10.73
CA ALA A 51 -0.01 9.21 11.72
C ALA A 51 0.54 7.91 11.11
N VAL A 52 -0.18 7.30 10.16
CA VAL A 52 0.30 6.12 9.43
C VAL A 52 1.53 6.48 8.59
N LEU A 53 1.47 7.60 7.84
CA LEU A 53 2.57 8.05 7.01
C LEU A 53 3.81 8.41 7.84
N SER A 54 3.64 9.12 8.96
CA SER A 54 4.74 9.45 9.88
C SER A 54 5.35 8.21 10.53
N ALA A 55 4.55 7.19 10.89
CA ALA A 55 5.07 5.94 11.43
C ALA A 55 5.91 5.18 10.39
N LEU A 56 5.46 5.12 9.14
CA LEU A 56 6.24 4.54 8.04
C LEU A 56 7.53 5.33 7.78
N GLU A 57 7.46 6.65 7.76
CA GLU A 57 8.61 7.54 7.54
C GLU A 57 9.67 7.38 8.64
N SER A 58 9.26 7.28 9.91
CA SER A 58 10.18 7.04 11.04
C SER A 58 10.95 5.71 10.94
N GLU A 59 10.39 4.77 10.17
CA GLU A 59 10.96 3.45 9.88
C GLU A 59 11.70 3.43 8.52
N GLY A 60 11.91 4.60 7.91
CA GLY A 60 12.60 4.75 6.62
C GLY A 60 11.80 4.27 5.41
N ILE A 61 10.47 4.18 5.53
CA ILE A 61 9.57 3.83 4.42
C ILE A 61 8.82 5.07 3.98
N LEU A 62 9.06 5.52 2.74
CA LEU A 62 8.15 6.47 2.10
C LEU A 62 6.85 5.72 1.78
N GLY A 63 5.80 6.03 2.54
CA GLY A 63 4.47 5.43 2.38
C GLY A 63 3.73 5.94 1.15
N GLY A 64 2.39 5.89 1.22
CA GLY A 64 1.53 6.48 0.21
C GLY A 64 1.46 8.02 0.29
N LEU A 65 0.57 8.59 -0.51
CA LEU A 65 0.26 10.02 -0.50
C LEU A 65 -1.11 10.25 0.11
N GLN A 66 -1.24 11.26 0.98
CA GLN A 66 -2.53 11.64 1.54
C GLN A 66 -3.43 12.28 0.46
N THR A 67 -4.71 11.94 0.51
CA THR A 67 -5.79 12.43 -0.35
C THR A 67 -6.98 12.87 0.51
N ASP A 68 -8.02 13.41 -0.12
CA ASP A 68 -9.31 13.70 0.51
C ASP A 68 -10.03 12.45 1.06
N LYS A 69 -9.70 11.25 0.54
CA LYS A 69 -10.35 9.98 0.90
C LYS A 69 -9.51 9.04 1.75
N GLY A 70 -8.29 9.44 2.11
CA GLY A 70 -7.34 8.62 2.87
C GLY A 70 -5.97 8.61 2.21
N ILE A 71 -5.36 7.43 2.02
CA ILE A 71 -3.99 7.30 1.49
C ILE A 71 -4.04 6.58 0.14
N ILE A 72 -3.45 7.17 -0.90
CA ILE A 72 -3.19 6.47 -2.17
C ILE A 72 -1.81 5.80 -2.11
N TRP A 73 -1.78 4.51 -2.45
CA TRP A 73 -0.59 3.67 -2.45
C TRP A 73 -0.18 3.40 -3.89
N CYS A 74 1.13 3.29 -4.15
CA CYS A 74 1.68 2.87 -5.43
C CYS A 74 2.70 1.75 -5.18
N VAL A 75 2.46 0.58 -5.77
CA VAL A 75 3.31 -0.60 -5.59
C VAL A 75 3.93 -1.01 -6.91
N THR A 76 5.24 -0.84 -7.03
CA THR A 76 5.98 -1.14 -8.26
C THR A 76 6.75 -2.46 -8.16
N GLU A 77 7.45 -2.83 -9.23
CA GLU A 77 8.09 -4.14 -9.36
C GLU A 77 9.26 -4.37 -8.40
N LEU A 78 9.88 -3.30 -7.90
CA LEU A 78 11.14 -3.40 -7.13
C LEU A 78 10.94 -3.72 -5.65
N VAL A 79 9.80 -3.36 -5.05
CA VAL A 79 9.57 -3.61 -3.62
C VAL A 79 9.44 -5.11 -3.33
N SER A 80 10.15 -5.62 -2.34
CA SER A 80 10.07 -7.04 -1.97
C SER A 80 8.84 -7.36 -1.13
N GLU A 81 8.42 -8.63 -1.13
CA GLU A 81 7.32 -9.10 -0.26
C GLU A 81 7.62 -8.85 1.23
N LYS A 82 8.89 -8.91 1.63
CA LYS A 82 9.32 -8.63 3.00
C LYS A 82 9.13 -7.15 3.36
N GLU A 83 9.39 -6.23 2.43
CA GLU A 83 9.17 -4.80 2.63
C GLU A 83 7.67 -4.48 2.71
N LEU A 84 6.84 -5.11 1.85
CA LEU A 84 5.38 -4.99 1.93
C LEU A 84 4.84 -5.47 3.28
N ALA A 85 5.27 -6.67 3.72
CA ALA A 85 4.88 -7.21 5.02
C ALA A 85 5.35 -6.33 6.19
N ARG A 86 6.57 -5.76 6.11
CA ARG A 86 7.08 -4.81 7.11
C ARG A 86 6.21 -3.55 7.17
N ALA A 87 5.88 -2.96 6.03
CA ALA A 87 5.01 -1.78 5.95
C ALA A 87 3.62 -2.07 6.54
N ALA A 88 3.00 -3.20 6.15
CA ALA A 88 1.70 -3.61 6.68
C ALA A 88 1.74 -3.84 8.20
N GLY A 89 2.82 -4.43 8.74
CA GLY A 89 2.99 -4.60 10.18
C GLY A 89 3.15 -3.29 10.95
N ILE A 90 3.79 -2.26 10.35
CA ILE A 90 3.84 -0.90 10.93
C ILE A 90 2.43 -0.31 10.95
N VAL A 91 1.72 -0.38 9.82
CA VAL A 91 0.32 0.08 9.70
C VAL A 91 -0.57 -0.57 10.77
N GLU A 92 -0.49 -1.89 10.94
CA GLU A 92 -1.29 -2.62 11.92
C GLU A 92 -1.05 -2.12 13.35
N ARG A 93 0.22 -1.88 13.74
CA ARG A 93 0.55 -1.32 15.05
C ARG A 93 0.02 0.10 15.20
N THR A 94 0.13 0.92 14.16
CA THR A 94 -0.33 2.31 14.20
C THR A 94 -1.85 2.39 14.31
N VAL A 95 -2.60 1.60 13.51
CA VAL A 95 -4.06 1.62 13.48
C VAL A 95 -4.66 1.05 14.77
N LYS A 96 -4.05 0.04 15.40
CA LYS A 96 -4.52 -0.52 16.69
C LYS A 96 -4.33 0.42 17.90
N HIS A 97 -3.54 1.48 17.76
CA HIS A 97 -3.23 2.44 18.83
C HIS A 97 -3.83 3.83 18.57
N GLN A 98 -4.69 3.97 17.56
CA GLN A 98 -5.56 5.13 17.32
C GLN A 98 -6.89 4.94 18.05
#